data_AF-A0A7W3LI88-F1
#
_entry.id   AF-A0A7W3LI88-F1
#
_cell.length_a   1.000
_cell.length_b   1.000
_cell.length_c   1.000
_cell.angle_alpha   90.00
_cell.angle_beta   90.00
_cell.angle_gamma   90.00
#
_symmetry.space_group_name_H-M   'P 1'
#
loop_
_entity.id
_entity.type
_entity.pdbx_description
1 polymer ?
#
loop_
_entity_poly.entity_id
_entity_poly.type
_entity_poly.pdbx_seq_one_letter_code
_entity_poly.pdbx_strand_id
1 'polypeptide(L)'
;MAMRARSVHPPHPAPRPATTRTLRATALLLTGALLATTAACGGTDANPGTFRPRDAADHGAPATPAGTANPAADPSHPSALPTAQVDQAVLTRYREYQQAYKRVYERNDPTELSTVATDPLLTHVTKDVERMKAQGQIWRFTNISNAKIYARAKDGLTVYVVDCMRTLAAYRFNARTGQRVEGGPGEAHLHRTAVRYDNGTWKVSDTIRDKKC
;
A
#
# COMPACT_ATOMS: atom_id res chain seq x y z
N MET A 1 -2.35 57.30 3.40
CA MET A 1 -1.20 56.64 2.76
C MET A 1 -1.63 55.23 2.35
N ALA A 2 -1.81 54.99 1.05
CA ALA A 2 -2.27 53.69 0.53
C ALA A 2 -1.20 53.13 -0.42
N MET A 3 -0.58 52.01 -0.03
CA MET A 3 0.40 51.31 -0.87
C MET A 3 -0.34 50.45 -1.90
N ARG A 4 -0.17 50.77 -3.18
CA ARG A 4 -0.57 49.90 -4.30
C ARG A 4 0.51 48.83 -4.51
N ALA A 5 0.14 47.57 -4.34
CA ALA A 5 0.97 46.44 -4.73
C ALA A 5 0.97 46.30 -6.27
N ARG A 6 2.15 46.23 -6.87
CA ARG A 6 2.35 45.88 -8.29
C ARG A 6 2.50 44.37 -8.42
N SER A 7 1.65 43.75 -9.23
CA SER A 7 1.79 42.35 -9.63
C SER A 7 2.93 42.19 -10.63
N VAL A 8 3.90 41.34 -10.33
CA VAL A 8 4.98 40.96 -11.25
C VAL A 8 4.54 39.71 -12.02
N HIS A 9 4.39 39.83 -13.33
CA HIS A 9 4.16 38.70 -14.24
C HIS A 9 5.47 37.92 -14.45
N PRO A 10 5.47 36.58 -14.36
CA PRO A 10 6.60 35.78 -14.81
C PRO A 10 6.67 35.75 -16.36
N PRO A 11 7.87 35.74 -16.95
CA PRO A 11 8.03 35.68 -18.40
C PRO A 11 7.66 34.30 -18.97
N HIS A 12 7.01 34.32 -20.14
CA HIS A 12 6.68 33.15 -20.94
C HIS A 12 7.91 32.31 -21.29
N PRO A 13 7.84 30.96 -21.25
CA PRO A 13 8.88 30.11 -21.81
C PRO A 13 8.82 30.13 -23.35
N ALA A 14 9.98 30.35 -23.96
CA ALA A 14 10.18 30.31 -25.41
C ALA A 14 9.96 28.90 -26.00
N PRO A 15 9.50 28.81 -27.27
CA PRO A 15 9.30 27.53 -27.95
C PRO A 15 10.65 26.86 -28.29
N ARG A 16 10.76 25.57 -27.97
CA ARG A 16 11.91 24.72 -28.36
C ARG A 16 11.83 24.35 -29.84
N PRO A 17 12.95 24.37 -30.59
CA PRO A 17 12.97 23.91 -31.98
C PRO A 17 12.84 22.38 -32.06
N ALA A 18 11.96 21.93 -32.95
CA ALA A 18 11.72 20.53 -33.27
C ALA A 18 12.93 19.95 -34.01
N THR A 19 13.52 18.88 -33.47
CA THR A 19 14.56 18.11 -34.14
C THR A 19 13.90 16.97 -34.91
N THR A 20 13.77 17.15 -36.22
CA THR A 20 13.34 16.12 -37.17
C THR A 20 14.46 15.08 -37.31
N ARG A 21 14.28 13.90 -36.71
CA ARG A 21 15.09 12.72 -37.03
C ARG A 21 14.54 12.06 -38.30
N THR A 22 15.27 12.24 -39.38
CA THR A 22 15.15 11.48 -40.63
C THR A 22 15.59 10.03 -40.40
N LEU A 23 14.64 9.10 -40.41
CA LEU A 23 14.91 7.67 -40.51
C LEU A 23 14.77 7.26 -41.98
N ARG A 24 15.91 6.98 -42.63
CA ARG A 24 15.97 6.21 -43.87
C ARG A 24 15.73 4.74 -43.50
N ALA A 25 14.61 4.17 -43.92
CA ALA A 25 14.38 2.74 -43.88
C ALA A 25 14.39 2.19 -45.31
N THR A 26 15.43 1.42 -45.60
CA THR A 26 15.65 0.66 -46.83
C THR A 26 14.62 -0.46 -46.92
N ALA A 27 13.91 -0.52 -48.05
CA ALA A 27 13.05 -1.63 -48.42
C ALA A 27 13.89 -2.84 -48.86
N LEU A 28 13.59 -4.01 -48.30
CA LEU A 28 14.03 -5.30 -48.84
C LEU A 28 12.83 -6.25 -48.77
N LEU A 29 12.27 -6.48 -49.96
CA LEU A 29 11.26 -7.48 -50.27
C LEU A 29 11.91 -8.87 -50.19
N LEU A 30 11.30 -9.80 -49.48
CA LEU A 30 11.49 -11.23 -49.68
C LEU A 30 10.19 -11.97 -49.33
N THR A 31 9.56 -12.44 -50.40
CA THR A 31 8.44 -13.37 -50.46
C THR A 31 8.90 -14.78 -50.11
N GLY A 32 8.12 -15.49 -49.27
CA GLY A 32 8.32 -16.90 -48.97
C GLY A 32 7.07 -17.47 -48.30
N ALA A 33 6.50 -18.51 -48.90
CA ALA A 33 5.12 -18.93 -48.72
C ALA A 33 4.99 -20.23 -47.89
N LEU A 34 3.79 -20.39 -47.30
CA LEU A 34 3.06 -21.62 -46.97
C LEU A 34 3.42 -22.51 -45.74
N LEU A 35 2.34 -22.73 -44.97
CA LEU A 35 1.81 -23.96 -44.35
C LEU A 35 1.62 -23.94 -42.82
N ALA A 36 0.41 -24.37 -42.47
CA ALA A 36 -0.29 -24.21 -41.21
C ALA A 36 -0.01 -25.34 -40.22
N THR A 37 -0.06 -25.01 -38.92
CA THR A 37 -0.58 -25.91 -37.88
C THR A 37 -1.32 -25.10 -36.82
N THR A 38 -2.58 -25.45 -36.62
CA THR A 38 -3.44 -25.05 -35.50
C THR A 38 -2.91 -25.60 -34.18
N ALA A 39 -2.71 -24.74 -33.19
CA ALA A 39 -2.73 -25.11 -31.78
C ALA A 39 -3.39 -23.98 -30.98
N ALA A 40 -4.56 -24.29 -30.46
CA ALA A 40 -5.24 -23.52 -29.44
C ALA A 40 -4.43 -23.52 -28.14
N CYS A 41 -4.42 -22.40 -27.42
CA CYS A 41 -4.73 -22.33 -25.99
C CYS A 41 -4.65 -20.87 -25.51
N GLY A 42 -5.74 -20.43 -24.90
CA GLY A 42 -5.95 -19.06 -24.45
C GLY A 42 -4.96 -18.60 -23.39
N GLY A 43 -4.44 -17.40 -23.58
CA GLY A 43 -3.68 -16.65 -22.58
C GLY A 43 -4.63 -15.85 -21.72
N THR A 44 -4.96 -16.44 -20.57
CA THR A 44 -5.55 -15.87 -19.35
C THR A 44 -5.74 -14.35 -19.31
N ASP A 45 -7.01 -13.97 -19.15
CA ASP A 45 -7.46 -12.68 -18.65
C ASP A 45 -6.61 -12.23 -17.45
N ALA A 46 -6.16 -10.97 -17.52
CA ALA A 46 -5.70 -10.26 -16.34
C ALA A 46 -6.86 -10.23 -15.34
N ASN A 47 -6.74 -10.99 -14.25
CA ASN A 47 -7.66 -10.93 -13.12
C ASN A 47 -7.31 -9.66 -12.31
N PRO A 48 -8.10 -8.56 -12.36
CA PRO A 48 -8.07 -7.60 -11.29
C PRO A 48 -8.59 -8.33 -10.06
N GLY A 49 -7.67 -8.69 -9.15
CA GLY A 49 -7.98 -9.41 -7.91
C GLY A 49 -9.20 -8.79 -7.25
N THR A 50 -10.34 -9.48 -7.38
CA THR A 50 -11.60 -9.04 -6.82
C THR A 50 -11.51 -9.27 -5.33
N PHE A 51 -11.45 -8.19 -4.57
CA PHE A 51 -11.65 -8.23 -3.11
C PHE A 51 -13.02 -8.84 -2.85
N ARG A 52 -13.04 -10.10 -2.44
CA ARG A 52 -14.24 -10.79 -1.98
C ARG A 52 -14.12 -11.00 -0.47
N PRO A 53 -14.99 -10.36 0.33
CA PRO A 53 -15.19 -10.79 1.71
C PRO A 53 -15.69 -12.23 1.65
N ARG A 54 -14.90 -13.19 2.15
CA ARG A 54 -15.25 -14.60 2.15
C ARG A 54 -16.27 -14.86 3.27
N ASP A 55 -17.55 -14.92 2.92
CA ASP A 55 -18.60 -15.61 3.68
C ASP A 55 -19.03 -16.82 2.82
N ALA A 56 -18.46 -18.01 3.07
CA ALA A 56 -19.00 -19.29 2.59
C ALA A 56 -18.45 -20.42 3.46
N ALA A 57 -19.29 -20.87 4.39
CA ALA A 57 -19.11 -22.12 5.11
C ALA A 57 -19.26 -23.29 4.14
N ASP A 58 -18.34 -24.25 4.20
CA ASP A 58 -18.54 -25.57 3.61
C ASP A 58 -18.78 -26.59 4.73
N HIS A 59 -19.84 -27.36 4.54
CA HIS A 59 -20.45 -28.25 5.51
C HIS A 59 -19.64 -29.55 5.67
N GLY A 60 -19.18 -29.79 6.91
CA GLY A 60 -18.89 -31.12 7.44
C GLY A 60 -19.69 -31.34 8.72
N ALA A 61 -20.39 -32.48 8.83
CA ALA A 61 -21.35 -32.84 9.88
C ALA A 61 -20.75 -32.90 11.32
N PRO A 62 -21.59 -32.90 12.37
CA PRO A 62 -21.26 -32.31 13.67
C PRO A 62 -20.53 -33.28 14.60
N ALA A 63 -19.33 -32.90 15.04
CA ALA A 63 -18.83 -33.31 16.34
C ALA A 63 -19.25 -32.25 17.34
N THR A 64 -20.13 -32.59 18.29
CA THR A 64 -20.59 -31.69 19.36
C THR A 64 -19.41 -31.26 20.22
N PRO A 65 -18.93 -30.01 20.18
CA PRO A 65 -17.98 -29.52 21.17
C PRO A 65 -18.79 -29.03 22.37
N ALA A 66 -18.42 -29.50 23.55
CA ALA A 66 -18.94 -28.99 24.80
C ALA A 66 -18.79 -27.45 24.87
N GLY A 67 -19.91 -26.75 25.04
CA GLY A 67 -19.96 -25.35 25.46
C GLY A 67 -19.22 -24.35 24.58
N THR A 68 -19.80 -23.98 23.43
CA THR A 68 -19.42 -22.75 22.73
C THR A 68 -19.84 -21.53 23.56
N ALA A 69 -18.94 -21.07 24.43
CA ALA A 69 -19.00 -19.70 24.92
C ALA A 69 -19.01 -18.77 23.71
N ASN A 70 -20.03 -17.93 23.59
CA ASN A 70 -20.08 -16.89 22.57
C ASN A 70 -18.81 -16.01 22.76
N PRO A 71 -17.91 -15.87 21.77
CA PRO A 71 -16.71 -15.04 21.93
C PRO A 71 -17.04 -13.58 22.29
N ALA A 72 -18.25 -13.12 21.94
CA ALA A 72 -18.77 -11.81 22.35
C ALA A 72 -19.10 -11.69 23.85
N ALA A 73 -19.07 -12.79 24.61
CA ALA A 73 -19.25 -12.81 26.06
C ALA A 73 -17.93 -12.63 26.83
N ASP A 74 -16.77 -12.68 26.15
CA ASP A 74 -15.51 -12.28 26.74
C ASP A 74 -15.46 -10.74 26.77
N PRO A 75 -15.41 -10.10 27.95
CA PRO A 75 -15.37 -8.64 28.05
C PRO A 75 -14.10 -8.03 27.43
N SER A 76 -13.07 -8.84 27.15
CA SER A 76 -11.86 -8.41 26.43
C SER A 76 -12.02 -8.45 24.91
N HIS A 77 -13.07 -9.08 24.38
CA HIS A 77 -13.32 -9.14 22.95
C HIS A 77 -13.68 -7.74 22.42
N PRO A 78 -13.10 -7.28 21.30
CA PRO A 78 -13.32 -5.92 20.82
C PRO A 78 -14.79 -5.57 20.52
N SER A 79 -15.61 -6.55 20.17
CA SER A 79 -17.05 -6.34 19.95
C SER A 79 -17.85 -6.03 21.23
N ALA A 80 -17.30 -6.32 22.40
CA ALA A 80 -17.90 -5.97 23.68
C ALA A 80 -17.58 -4.52 24.10
N LEU A 81 -16.61 -3.87 23.44
CA LEU A 81 -16.21 -2.49 23.73
C LEU A 81 -17.10 -1.48 22.99
N PRO A 82 -17.30 -0.27 23.55
CA PRO A 82 -17.93 0.82 22.83
C PRO A 82 -17.18 1.15 21.53
N THR A 83 -17.93 1.37 20.44
CA THR A 83 -17.37 1.65 19.11
C THR A 83 -16.32 2.76 19.12
N ALA A 84 -16.56 3.85 19.85
CA ALA A 84 -15.62 4.97 19.94
C ALA A 84 -14.27 4.58 20.56
N GLN A 85 -14.26 3.64 21.51
CA GLN A 85 -13.02 3.14 22.12
C GLN A 85 -12.25 2.25 21.14
N VAL A 86 -12.95 1.37 20.42
CA VAL A 86 -12.37 0.56 19.35
C VAL A 86 -11.74 1.46 18.28
N ASP A 87 -12.42 2.55 17.93
CA ASP A 87 -11.95 3.46 16.88
C ASP A 87 -10.68 4.18 17.24
N GLN A 88 -10.64 4.68 18.47
CA GLN A 88 -9.44 5.32 18.98
C GLN A 88 -8.27 4.34 19.07
N ALA A 89 -8.52 3.10 19.50
CA ALA A 89 -7.50 2.05 19.57
C ALA A 89 -6.96 1.70 18.17
N VAL A 90 -7.84 1.49 17.20
CA VAL A 90 -7.47 1.16 15.81
C VAL A 90 -6.68 2.30 15.17
N LEU A 91 -7.15 3.54 15.27
CA LEU A 91 -6.45 4.70 14.67
C LEU A 91 -5.09 4.94 15.34
N THR A 92 -4.97 4.68 16.64
CA THR A 92 -3.68 4.74 17.35
C THR A 92 -2.71 3.70 16.81
N ARG A 93 -3.16 2.44 16.70
CA ARG A 93 -2.33 1.33 16.21
C ARG A 93 -1.97 1.47 14.72
N TYR A 94 -2.86 2.05 13.91
CA TYR A 94 -2.55 2.43 12.54
C TYR A 94 -1.45 3.50 12.47
N ARG A 95 -1.48 4.54 13.32
CA ARG A 95 -0.41 5.56 13.38
C ARG A 95 0.92 4.95 13.81
N GLU A 96 0.91 4.05 14.79
CA GLU A 96 2.12 3.33 15.23
C GLU A 96 2.70 2.48 14.09
N TYR A 97 1.85 1.78 13.32
CA TYR A 97 2.27 1.09 12.11
C TYR A 97 2.94 2.05 11.11
N GLN A 98 2.36 3.21 10.82
CA GLN A 98 2.96 4.18 9.88
C GLN A 98 4.34 4.68 10.35
N GLN A 99 4.51 4.88 11.66
CA GLN A 99 5.79 5.30 12.23
C GLN A 99 6.83 4.17 12.17
N ALA A 100 6.46 2.94 12.51
CA ALA A 100 7.32 1.77 12.39
C ALA A 100 7.69 1.53 10.93
N TYR A 101 6.72 1.56 10.01
CA TYR A 101 6.92 1.43 8.57
C TYR A 101 7.97 2.44 8.08
N LYS A 102 7.88 3.71 8.47
CA LYS A 102 8.94 4.69 8.16
C LYS A 102 10.31 4.25 8.71
N ARG A 103 10.40 3.91 10.00
CA ARG A 103 11.68 3.55 10.64
C ARG A 103 12.33 2.31 10.05
N VAL A 104 11.57 1.26 9.71
CA VAL A 104 12.14 0.01 9.17
C VAL A 104 12.83 0.24 7.82
N TYR A 105 12.30 1.12 6.96
CA TYR A 105 12.96 1.49 5.69
C TYR A 105 14.12 2.48 5.85
N GLU A 106 14.06 3.34 6.86
CA GLU A 106 15.17 4.27 7.15
C GLU A 106 16.37 3.54 7.76
N ARG A 107 16.14 2.43 8.47
CA ARG A 107 17.15 1.63 9.18
C ARG A 107 17.52 0.32 8.48
N ASN A 108 16.74 -0.11 7.47
CA ASN A 108 16.85 -1.45 6.88
C ASN A 108 16.75 -2.59 7.91
N ASP A 109 15.83 -2.46 8.86
CA ASP A 109 15.63 -3.44 9.92
C ASP A 109 14.12 -3.69 10.12
N PRO A 110 13.60 -4.85 9.71
CA PRO A 110 12.17 -5.16 9.83
C PRO A 110 11.76 -5.69 11.21
N THR A 111 12.68 -5.83 12.18
CA THR A 111 12.44 -6.54 13.44
C THR A 111 11.22 -6.00 14.21
N GLU A 112 11.06 -4.67 14.29
CA GLU A 112 9.93 -4.05 15.02
C GLU A 112 8.58 -4.22 14.32
N LEU A 113 8.55 -4.61 13.04
CA LEU A 113 7.33 -4.61 12.24
C LEU A 113 6.29 -5.62 12.75
N SER A 114 6.74 -6.77 13.28
CA SER A 114 5.87 -7.82 13.84
C SER A 114 5.01 -7.35 15.03
N THR A 115 5.42 -6.27 15.68
CA THR A 115 4.68 -5.67 16.80
C THR A 115 3.45 -4.91 16.33
N VAL A 116 3.39 -4.46 15.07
CA VAL A 116 2.36 -3.57 14.52
C VAL A 116 1.69 -4.09 13.24
N ALA A 117 2.27 -5.09 12.60
CA ALA A 117 1.74 -5.73 11.41
C ALA A 117 1.64 -7.25 11.61
N THR A 118 0.70 -7.85 10.89
CA THR A 118 0.53 -9.30 10.81
C THR A 118 0.45 -9.72 9.35
N ASP A 119 0.46 -11.03 9.09
CA ASP A 119 0.45 -11.55 7.73
C ASP A 119 -0.90 -11.34 7.02
N PRO A 120 -0.89 -11.20 5.68
CA PRO A 120 0.27 -11.31 4.77
C PRO A 120 1.16 -10.05 4.69
N LEU A 121 0.72 -8.91 5.23
CA LEU A 121 1.46 -7.65 5.09
C LEU A 121 2.84 -7.69 5.74
N LEU A 122 2.96 -8.29 6.92
CA LEU A 122 4.23 -8.44 7.64
C LEU A 122 5.28 -9.10 6.72
N THR A 123 4.96 -10.26 6.15
CA THR A 123 5.86 -10.95 5.20
C THR A 123 6.22 -10.08 4.00
N HIS A 124 5.26 -9.38 3.40
CA HIS A 124 5.52 -8.56 2.21
C HIS A 124 6.48 -7.41 2.48
N VAL A 125 6.25 -6.64 3.55
CA VAL A 125 7.09 -5.49 3.88
C VAL A 125 8.47 -5.95 4.35
N THR A 126 8.56 -7.01 5.16
CA THR A 126 9.85 -7.61 5.55
C THR A 126 10.70 -7.99 4.34
N LYS A 127 10.10 -8.66 3.34
CA LYS A 127 10.81 -9.02 2.10
C LYS A 127 11.27 -7.80 1.30
N ASP A 128 10.50 -6.72 1.27
CA ASP A 128 10.90 -5.49 0.59
C ASP A 128 12.05 -4.77 1.32
N VAL A 129 11.98 -4.67 2.65
CA VAL A 129 13.05 -4.10 3.49
C VAL A 129 14.36 -4.89 3.31
N GLU A 130 14.31 -6.22 3.36
CA GLU A 130 15.51 -7.06 3.16
C GLU A 130 16.07 -6.95 1.74
N ARG A 131 15.20 -6.82 0.72
CA ARG A 131 15.65 -6.55 -0.66
C ARG A 131 16.37 -5.21 -0.75
N MET A 132 15.84 -4.16 -0.13
CA MET A 132 16.45 -2.83 -0.16
C MET A 132 17.79 -2.81 0.59
N LYS A 133 17.87 -3.52 1.71
CA LYS A 133 19.10 -3.76 2.45
C LYS A 133 20.16 -4.46 1.59
N ALA A 134 19.79 -5.50 0.87
CA ALA A 134 20.70 -6.21 -0.04
C ALA A 134 21.22 -5.32 -1.18
N GLN A 135 20.44 -4.32 -1.60
CA GLN A 135 20.86 -3.30 -2.57
C GLN A 135 21.77 -2.22 -1.96
N GLY A 136 22.02 -2.26 -0.64
CA GLY A 136 22.78 -1.23 0.07
C GLY A 136 22.09 0.14 0.04
N GLN A 137 20.76 0.16 0.01
CA GLN A 137 19.96 1.39 -0.05
C GLN A 137 19.09 1.53 1.19
N ILE A 138 18.79 2.75 1.62
CA ILE A 138 17.72 3.05 2.59
C ILE A 138 16.70 3.96 1.92
N TRP A 139 15.46 3.95 2.42
CA TRP A 139 14.40 4.80 1.91
C TRP A 139 13.91 5.75 2.99
N ARG A 140 13.99 7.06 2.72
CA ARG A 140 13.49 8.12 3.60
C ARG A 140 12.36 8.83 2.90
N PHE A 141 11.25 8.97 3.60
CA PHE A 141 10.06 9.63 3.09
C PHE A 141 9.32 10.38 4.19
N THR A 142 8.58 11.39 3.77
CA THR A 142 7.74 12.20 4.67
C THR A 142 6.30 12.13 4.18
N ASN A 143 5.44 11.50 4.99
CA ASN A 143 4.03 11.35 4.69
C ASN A 143 3.17 12.19 5.63
N ILE A 144 2.11 12.76 5.10
CA ILE A 144 1.00 13.35 5.87
C ILE A 144 -0.18 12.39 5.75
N SER A 145 -0.76 12.03 6.90
CA SER A 145 -1.90 11.12 7.01
C SER A 145 -3.16 11.87 7.46
N ASN A 146 -4.31 11.44 6.96
CA ASN A 146 -5.65 11.85 7.39
C ASN A 146 -6.54 10.61 7.50
N ALA A 147 -6.09 9.66 8.33
CA ALA A 147 -6.74 8.37 8.50
C ALA A 147 -8.11 8.46 9.18
N LYS A 148 -9.09 7.72 8.65
CA LYS A 148 -10.45 7.60 9.17
C LYS A 148 -10.93 6.16 9.04
N ILE A 149 -11.85 5.75 9.91
CA ILE A 149 -12.51 4.44 9.80
C ILE A 149 -13.67 4.56 8.80
N TYR A 150 -13.79 3.61 7.88
CA TYR A 150 -14.88 3.61 6.88
C TYR A 150 -15.74 2.35 6.90
N ALA A 151 -15.25 1.25 7.47
CA ALA A 151 -16.00 0.00 7.56
C ALA A 151 -15.48 -0.89 8.70
N ARG A 152 -16.24 -1.94 9.02
CA ARG A 152 -15.86 -3.03 9.92
C ARG A 152 -16.32 -4.36 9.38
N ALA A 153 -15.61 -5.43 9.71
CA ALA A 153 -16.11 -6.78 9.53
C ALA A 153 -17.21 -7.10 10.57
N LYS A 154 -18.10 -8.03 10.22
CA LYS A 154 -19.22 -8.45 11.09
C LYS A 154 -18.76 -9.08 12.40
N ASP A 155 -17.59 -9.73 12.40
CA ASP A 155 -16.98 -10.35 13.57
C ASP A 155 -16.44 -9.33 14.59
N GLY A 156 -16.34 -8.05 14.22
CA GLY A 156 -15.77 -7.00 15.07
C GLY A 156 -14.25 -7.10 15.26
N LEU A 157 -13.58 -8.07 14.62
CA LEU A 157 -12.14 -8.33 14.75
C LEU A 157 -11.32 -7.67 13.65
N THR A 158 -11.98 -7.09 12.64
CA THR A 158 -11.30 -6.32 11.59
C THR A 158 -11.99 -4.98 11.40
N VAL A 159 -11.20 -3.92 11.44
CA VAL A 159 -11.64 -2.54 11.18
C VAL A 159 -10.88 -2.00 9.99
N TYR A 160 -11.59 -1.33 9.08
CA TYR A 160 -11.02 -0.82 7.85
C TYR A 160 -10.80 0.69 7.94
N VAL A 161 -9.54 1.08 7.71
CA VAL A 161 -9.07 2.46 7.72
C VAL A 161 -8.89 2.93 6.28
N VAL A 162 -9.37 4.13 5.99
CA VAL A 162 -9.09 4.85 4.75
C VAL A 162 -8.23 6.06 5.07
N ASP A 163 -7.18 6.28 4.29
CA ASP A 163 -6.22 7.36 4.50
C ASP A 163 -5.82 7.98 3.16
N CYS A 164 -6.06 9.28 2.99
CA CYS A 164 -5.48 10.03 1.88
C CYS A 164 -4.05 10.41 2.26
N MET A 165 -3.12 9.49 1.99
CA MET A 165 -1.73 9.66 2.37
C MET A 165 -1.00 10.53 1.34
N ARG A 166 -0.56 11.71 1.75
CA ARG A 166 0.25 12.61 0.93
C ARG A 166 1.72 12.38 1.21
N THR A 167 2.44 11.84 0.23
CA THR A 167 3.90 11.78 0.28
C THR A 167 4.44 13.14 -0.15
N LEU A 168 5.12 13.86 0.74
CA LEU A 168 5.74 15.14 0.39
C LEU A 168 7.00 14.92 -0.45
N ALA A 169 7.82 13.98 -0.01
CA ALA A 169 9.02 13.55 -0.71
C ALA A 169 9.38 12.13 -0.29
N ALA A 170 9.98 11.38 -1.20
CA ALA A 170 10.44 10.02 -0.99
C ALA A 170 11.73 9.81 -1.78
N TYR A 171 12.83 9.54 -1.08
CA TYR A 171 14.17 9.44 -1.66
C TYR A 171 14.88 8.18 -1.20
N ARG A 172 15.56 7.52 -2.14
CA ARG A 172 16.47 6.42 -1.84
C ARG A 172 17.89 6.95 -1.70
N PHE A 173 18.61 6.44 -0.72
CA PHE A 173 19.99 6.80 -0.45
C PHE A 173 20.85 5.56 -0.42
N ASN A 174 22.09 5.66 -0.88
CA ASN A 174 23.11 4.68 -0.58
C ASN A 174 23.33 4.64 0.95
N ALA A 175 23.17 3.46 1.55
CA ALA A 175 23.22 3.29 3.00
C ALA A 175 24.62 3.56 3.58
N ARG A 176 25.69 3.39 2.78
CA ARG A 176 27.07 3.61 3.20
C ARG A 176 27.50 5.07 3.05
N THR A 177 27.21 5.67 1.90
CA THR A 177 27.71 7.03 1.57
C THR A 177 26.71 8.14 1.90
N GLY A 178 25.45 7.79 2.15
CA GLY A 178 24.37 8.77 2.33
C GLY A 178 24.02 9.57 1.08
N GLN A 179 24.60 9.25 -0.08
CA GLN A 179 24.28 9.91 -1.34
C GLN A 179 22.89 9.49 -1.82
N ARG A 180 22.09 10.46 -2.26
CA ARG A 180 20.79 10.20 -2.90
C ARG A 180 21.03 9.51 -4.24
N VAL A 181 20.33 8.40 -4.48
CA VAL A 181 20.42 7.62 -5.73
C VAL A 181 19.14 7.69 -6.56
N GLU A 182 17.99 7.94 -5.91
CA GLU A 182 16.69 7.95 -6.59
C GLU A 182 15.65 8.78 -5.80
N GLY A 183 14.47 8.93 -6.38
CA GLY A 183 13.27 9.47 -5.75
C GLY A 183 13.00 10.92 -6.11
N GLY A 184 12.01 11.51 -5.46
CA GLY A 184 11.43 12.77 -5.88
C GLY A 184 10.37 13.30 -4.90
N PRO A 185 9.71 14.40 -5.28
CA PRO A 185 8.42 14.77 -4.73
C PRO A 185 7.45 13.59 -4.85
N GLY A 186 6.57 13.45 -3.85
CA GLY A 186 5.52 12.45 -3.88
C GLY A 186 4.17 13.01 -4.34
N GLU A 187 3.18 12.13 -4.36
CA GLU A 187 1.79 12.46 -4.63
C GLU A 187 0.91 12.03 -3.47
N ALA A 188 -0.37 12.36 -3.54
CA ALA A 188 -1.38 11.87 -2.61
C ALA A 188 -2.18 10.72 -3.23
N HIS A 189 -2.33 9.64 -2.48
CA HIS A 189 -3.08 8.45 -2.87
C HIS A 189 -3.98 8.00 -1.73
N LEU A 190 -5.13 7.43 -2.09
CA LEU A 190 -6.02 6.81 -1.14
C LEU A 190 -5.48 5.42 -0.78
N HIS A 191 -5.28 5.17 0.50
CA HIS A 191 -4.93 3.87 1.05
C HIS A 191 -6.14 3.28 1.76
N ARG A 192 -6.47 2.02 1.46
CA ARG A 192 -7.42 1.23 2.24
C ARG A 192 -6.66 0.15 2.98
N THR A 193 -6.81 0.14 4.30
CA THR A 193 -6.01 -0.67 5.21
C THR A 193 -6.92 -1.49 6.10
N ALA A 194 -6.65 -2.79 6.20
CA ALA A 194 -7.31 -3.66 7.17
C ALA A 194 -6.46 -3.71 8.45
N VAL A 195 -7.09 -3.39 9.57
CA VAL A 195 -6.50 -3.51 10.90
C VAL A 195 -7.24 -4.63 11.63
N ARG A 196 -6.52 -5.71 11.93
CA ARG A 196 -7.04 -6.94 12.53
C ARG A 196 -6.62 -7.02 14.00
N TYR A 197 -7.53 -7.45 14.86
CA TYR A 197 -7.22 -7.81 16.22
C TYR A 197 -6.58 -9.20 16.24
N ASP A 198 -5.34 -9.26 16.73
CA ASP A 198 -4.49 -10.44 16.74
C ASP A 198 -3.74 -10.51 18.07
N ASN A 199 -3.88 -11.62 18.79
CA ASN A 199 -3.17 -11.87 20.06
C ASN A 199 -3.26 -10.70 21.06
N GLY A 200 -4.48 -10.19 21.27
CA GLY A 200 -4.72 -9.14 22.27
C GLY A 200 -4.44 -7.71 21.79
N THR A 201 -4.02 -7.50 20.53
CA THR A 201 -3.69 -6.15 20.02
C THR A 201 -4.13 -5.95 18.57
N TRP A 202 -4.34 -4.69 18.18
CA TRP A 202 -4.62 -4.35 16.79
C TRP A 202 -3.33 -4.26 15.98
N LYS A 203 -3.30 -4.93 14.83
CA LYS A 203 -2.18 -4.94 13.87
C LYS A 203 -2.69 -4.72 12.46
N VAL A 204 -1.89 -4.09 11.61
CA VAL A 204 -2.22 -3.96 10.19
C VAL A 204 -1.98 -5.30 9.50
N SER A 205 -3.00 -5.87 8.88
CA SER A 205 -2.92 -7.17 8.19
C SER A 205 -2.81 -7.03 6.67
N ASP A 206 -3.34 -5.95 6.11
CA ASP A 206 -3.32 -5.69 4.68
C ASP A 206 -3.45 -4.19 4.36
N THR A 207 -2.90 -3.76 3.23
CA THR A 207 -3.06 -2.40 2.72
C THR A 207 -3.01 -2.41 1.20
N ILE A 208 -3.91 -1.64 0.59
CA ILE A 208 -3.92 -1.38 -0.85
C ILE A 208 -3.83 0.11 -1.12
N ARG A 209 -2.98 0.48 -2.10
CA ARG A 209 -2.96 1.82 -2.68
C ARG A 209 -3.95 1.87 -3.83
N ASP A 210 -4.89 2.79 -3.78
CA ASP A 210 -5.91 3.00 -4.80
C ASP A 210 -5.61 4.29 -5.61
N LYS A 211 -6.64 4.89 -6.19
CA LYS A 211 -6.60 6.17 -6.91
C LYS A 211 -5.97 7.31 -6.12
N LYS A 212 -5.56 8.34 -6.87
CA LYS A 212 -5.12 9.61 -6.30
C LYS A 212 -6.22 10.30 -5.50
N CYS A 213 -5.77 11.05 -4.51
CA CYS A 213 -6.52 12.08 -3.79
C CYS A 213 -5.61 13.33 -3.75
#